data_AF-A0A7Y2AEV1-F1
#
_entry.id   AF-A0A7Y2AEV1-F1
#
_cell.length_a   1.000
_cell.length_b   1.000
_cell.length_c   1.000
_cell.angle_alpha   90.00
_cell.angle_beta   90.00
_cell.angle_gamma   90.00
#
_symmetry.space_group_name_H-M   'P 1'
#
loop_
_entity.id
_entity.type
_entity.pdbx_description
1 polymer ?
#
loop_
_entity_poly.entity_id
_entity_poly.type
_entity_poly.pdbx_seq_one_letter_code
_entity_poly.pdbx_strand_id
1 'polypeptide(L)'
;MYQCFAALMCCAIMMGCDEGPYDEAADSVRNSTQQQAENIRDAGQERAEAIRDSGQQQAEALRDRSDSEMTEDRADAIESQTERAADALEDQTEKKADQIEEQGETKADQLEEVE
;
A
#
# COMPACT_ATOMS: atom_id res chain seq x y z
N MET A 1 49.17 34.95 18.66
CA MET A 1 48.49 33.77 19.20
C MET A 1 46.98 34.01 19.11
N TYR A 2 46.39 34.04 17.90
CA TYR A 2 45.80 32.88 17.21
C TYR A 2 44.80 32.02 18.02
N GLN A 3 44.32 32.46 19.19
CA GLN A 3 43.35 31.70 19.97
C GLN A 3 41.95 32.35 20.09
N CYS A 4 41.73 33.56 19.57
CA CYS A 4 40.38 34.16 19.57
C CYS A 4 39.59 33.97 18.27
N PHE A 5 40.20 33.45 17.19
CA PHE A 5 39.55 33.31 15.88
C PHE A 5 39.03 31.90 15.58
N ALA A 6 39.41 30.88 16.35
CA ALA A 6 39.03 29.49 16.08
C ALA A 6 37.72 29.07 16.78
N ALA A 7 37.21 29.85 17.73
CA ALA A 7 36.02 29.48 18.51
C ALA A 7 34.70 29.95 17.88
N LEU A 8 34.74 30.88 16.91
CA LEU A 8 33.53 31.45 16.32
C LEU A 8 33.06 30.74 15.03
N MET A 9 33.84 29.77 14.53
CA MET A 9 33.64 29.13 13.22
C MET A 9 33.19 27.66 13.31
N CYS A 10 32.75 27.20 14.49
CA CYS A 10 32.19 25.85 14.66
C CYS A 10 30.69 25.84 14.98
N CYS A 11 30.05 26.99 15.22
CA CYS A 11 28.60 27.05 15.48
C CYS A 11 27.74 27.24 14.22
N ALA A 12 28.35 27.43 13.04
CA ALA A 12 27.62 27.65 11.78
C ALA A 12 27.24 26.35 11.04
N ILE A 13 27.46 25.17 11.63
CA ILE A 13 27.20 23.86 11.02
C ILE A 13 26.03 23.12 11.71
N MET A 14 25.33 23.79 12.64
CA MET A 14 24.14 23.27 13.33
C MET A 14 22.81 23.78 12.71
N MET A 15 22.88 24.42 11.54
CA MET A 15 21.72 24.73 10.69
C MET A 15 21.85 23.94 9.40
N GLY A 16 21.84 22.61 9.50
CA GLY A 16 21.56 21.75 8.36
C GLY A 16 20.05 21.53 8.33
N CYS A 17 19.42 21.96 7.24
CA CYS A 17 17.99 21.81 6.93
C CYS A 17 17.04 22.68 7.80
N ASP A 18 16.93 23.98 7.51
CA ASP A 18 15.62 24.62 7.62
C ASP A 18 14.83 24.11 6.41
N GLU A 19 14.24 22.92 6.52
CA GLU A 19 13.16 22.49 5.61
C GLU A 19 12.07 23.56 5.68
N GLY A 20 11.65 24.08 4.53
CA GLY A 20 10.61 25.08 4.49
C GLY A 20 9.31 24.54 5.09
N PRO A 21 8.39 25.40 5.56
CA PRO A 21 7.07 24.93 6.02
C PRO A 21 6.28 24.19 4.92
N TYR A 22 6.69 24.34 3.66
CA TYR A 22 6.13 23.61 2.52
C TYR A 22 6.74 22.21 2.34
N ASP A 23 8.03 22.02 2.66
CA ASP A 23 8.69 20.70 2.65
C ASP A 23 8.06 19.77 3.70
N GLU A 24 7.92 20.24 4.95
CA GLU A 24 7.28 19.45 6.02
C GLU A 24 5.83 19.11 5.67
N ALA A 25 5.12 20.04 5.02
CA ALA A 25 3.75 19.81 4.56
C ALA A 25 3.69 18.79 3.41
N ALA A 26 4.63 18.86 2.45
CA ALA A 26 4.75 17.92 1.35
C ALA A 26 5.02 16.50 1.87
N ASP A 27 5.99 16.35 2.78
CA ASP A 27 6.30 15.08 3.44
C ASP A 27 5.12 14.53 4.24
N SER A 28 4.40 15.39 4.95
CA SER A 28 3.18 14.97 5.66
C SER A 28 2.12 14.45 4.69
N VAL A 29 1.98 15.05 3.50
CA VAL A 29 1.04 14.59 2.47
C VAL A 29 1.49 13.22 1.95
N ARG A 30 2.75 13.08 1.50
CA ARG A 30 3.30 11.81 0.99
C ARG A 30 3.13 10.67 1.98
N ASN A 31 3.56 10.88 3.23
CA ASN A 31 3.45 9.87 4.28
C ASN A 31 2.00 9.45 4.56
N SER A 32 1.08 10.43 4.62
CA SER A 32 -0.34 10.15 4.84
C SER A 32 -0.97 9.37 3.68
N THR A 33 -0.63 9.70 2.44
CA THR A 33 -1.19 8.99 1.28
C THR A 33 -0.57 7.61 1.08
N GLN A 34 0.73 7.44 1.33
CA GLN A 34 1.39 6.14 1.35
C GLN A 34 0.76 5.22 2.41
N GLN A 35 0.58 5.72 3.63
CA GLN A 35 -0.09 4.94 4.68
C GLN A 35 -1.53 4.58 4.29
N GLN A 36 -2.29 5.49 3.66
CA GLN A 36 -3.63 5.18 3.19
C GLN A 36 -3.65 4.11 2.09
N ALA A 37 -2.70 4.18 1.16
CA ALA A 37 -2.52 3.22 0.09
C ALA A 37 -2.16 1.82 0.62
N GLU A 38 -1.19 1.75 1.55
CA GLU A 38 -0.83 0.51 2.26
C GLU A 38 -2.04 -0.13 2.95
N ASN A 39 -2.81 0.65 3.72
CA ASN A 39 -4.03 0.13 4.37
C ASN A 39 -5.06 -0.42 3.37
N ILE A 40 -5.13 0.14 2.16
CA ILE A 40 -6.02 -0.35 1.11
C ILE A 40 -5.49 -1.65 0.50
N ARG A 41 -4.17 -1.74 0.26
CA ARG A 41 -3.53 -2.97 -0.23
C ARG A 41 -3.72 -4.10 0.78
N ASP A 42 -3.41 -3.86 2.05
CA ASP A 42 -3.55 -4.84 3.12
C ASP A 42 -5.01 -5.33 3.26
N ALA A 43 -5.96 -4.41 3.29
CA ALA A 43 -7.38 -4.76 3.36
C ALA A 43 -7.88 -5.49 2.10
N GLY A 44 -7.28 -5.21 0.94
CA GLY A 44 -7.54 -5.91 -0.31
C GLY A 44 -7.06 -7.36 -0.25
N GLN A 45 -5.82 -7.55 0.16
CA GLN A 45 -5.18 -8.86 0.34
C GLN A 45 -5.92 -9.72 1.36
N GLU A 46 -6.22 -9.19 2.55
CA GLU A 46 -6.96 -9.93 3.60
C GLU A 46 -8.31 -10.43 3.07
N ARG A 47 -9.02 -9.59 2.31
CA ARG A 47 -10.32 -9.97 1.73
C ARG A 47 -10.17 -10.96 0.58
N ALA A 48 -9.14 -10.83 -0.24
CA ALA A 48 -8.85 -11.76 -1.33
C ALA A 48 -8.52 -13.15 -0.78
N GLU A 49 -7.68 -13.24 0.26
CA GLU A 49 -7.41 -14.47 1.00
C GLU A 49 -8.70 -15.08 1.57
N ALA A 50 -9.54 -14.29 2.23
CA ALA A 50 -10.81 -14.79 2.75
C ALA A 50 -11.75 -15.35 1.66
N ILE A 51 -11.72 -14.79 0.45
CA ILE A 51 -12.47 -15.30 -0.71
C ILE A 51 -11.88 -16.64 -1.17
N ARG A 52 -10.56 -16.75 -1.31
CA ARG A 52 -9.87 -18.00 -1.69
C ARG A 52 -10.16 -19.11 -0.67
N ASP A 53 -9.99 -18.82 0.61
CA ASP A 53 -10.24 -19.77 1.71
C ASP A 53 -11.69 -20.26 1.72
N SER A 54 -12.64 -19.34 1.53
CA SER A 54 -14.06 -19.68 1.45
C SER A 54 -14.37 -20.56 0.23
N GLY A 55 -13.72 -20.32 -0.91
CA GLY A 55 -13.83 -21.14 -2.10
C GLY A 55 -13.30 -22.55 -1.89
N GLN A 56 -12.09 -22.67 -1.31
CA GLN A 56 -11.46 -23.95 -0.99
C GLN A 56 -12.32 -24.76 -0.02
N GLN A 57 -12.79 -24.15 1.07
CA GLN A 57 -13.67 -24.84 2.04
C GLN A 57 -14.96 -25.35 1.38
N GLN A 58 -15.55 -24.59 0.46
CA GLN A 58 -16.74 -25.03 -0.28
C GLN A 58 -16.44 -26.17 -1.24
N ALA A 59 -15.30 -26.12 -1.93
CA ALA A 59 -14.84 -27.16 -2.84
C ALA A 59 -14.55 -28.47 -2.08
N GLU A 60 -13.82 -28.40 -0.96
CA GLU A 60 -13.58 -29.54 -0.07
C GLU A 60 -14.88 -30.13 0.47
N ALA A 61 -15.80 -29.29 0.96
CA ALA A 61 -17.10 -29.75 1.44
C ALA A 61 -17.98 -30.38 0.35
N LEU A 62 -17.70 -30.14 -0.93
CA LEU A 62 -18.33 -30.87 -2.04
C LEU A 62 -17.64 -32.22 -2.26
N ARG A 63 -16.30 -32.23 -2.34
CA ARG A 63 -15.50 -33.46 -2.51
C ARG A 63 -15.83 -34.50 -1.43
N ASP A 64 -15.94 -34.06 -0.17
CA ASP A 64 -16.34 -34.89 0.98
C ASP A 64 -17.69 -35.60 0.82
N ARG A 65 -18.59 -35.09 -0.02
CA ARG A 65 -19.91 -35.69 -0.24
C ARG A 65 -19.87 -36.86 -1.21
N SER A 66 -18.95 -36.85 -2.18
CA SER A 66 -18.83 -37.88 -3.21
C SER A 66 -17.62 -37.65 -4.12
N ASP A 67 -16.79 -38.66 -4.30
CA ASP A 67 -15.68 -38.68 -5.29
C ASP A 67 -16.18 -38.97 -6.74
N SER A 68 -17.21 -38.26 -7.18
CA SER A 68 -17.68 -38.39 -8.58
C SER A 68 -17.02 -37.33 -9.45
N GLU A 69 -16.77 -37.64 -10.73
CA GLU A 69 -16.22 -36.65 -11.69
C GLU A 69 -17.08 -35.37 -11.72
N MET A 70 -18.41 -35.48 -11.66
CA MET A 70 -19.31 -34.33 -11.61
C MET A 70 -19.11 -33.49 -10.33
N THR A 71 -18.72 -34.10 -9.22
CA THR A 71 -18.41 -33.37 -7.97
C THR A 71 -17.10 -32.61 -8.13
N GLU A 72 -16.07 -33.26 -8.67
CA GLU A 72 -14.76 -32.64 -8.90
C GLU A 72 -14.87 -31.46 -9.85
N ASP A 73 -15.56 -31.61 -10.99
CA ASP A 73 -15.80 -30.53 -11.94
C ASP A 73 -16.46 -29.30 -11.27
N ARG A 74 -17.34 -29.54 -10.29
CA ARG A 74 -18.01 -28.47 -9.54
C ARG A 74 -17.10 -27.82 -8.50
N ALA A 75 -16.29 -28.62 -7.81
CA ALA A 75 -15.33 -28.14 -6.84
C ALA A 75 -14.27 -27.26 -7.53
N ASP A 76 -13.72 -27.73 -8.64
CA ASP A 76 -12.75 -26.99 -9.47
C ASP A 76 -13.35 -25.70 -10.03
N ALA A 77 -14.63 -25.73 -10.45
CA ALA A 77 -15.32 -24.53 -10.91
C ALA A 77 -15.46 -23.47 -9.81
N ILE A 78 -15.70 -23.89 -8.56
CA ILE A 78 -15.77 -22.98 -7.42
C ILE A 78 -14.40 -22.36 -7.15
N GLU A 79 -13.35 -23.19 -7.03
CA GLU A 79 -11.97 -22.72 -6.81
C GLU A 79 -11.56 -21.72 -7.90
N SER A 80 -11.82 -22.06 -9.17
CA SER A 80 -11.52 -21.19 -10.31
C SER A 80 -12.28 -19.87 -10.26
N GLN A 81 -13.56 -19.90 -9.84
CA GLN A 81 -14.37 -18.70 -9.72
C GLN A 81 -13.89 -17.80 -8.58
N THR A 82 -13.58 -18.38 -7.41
CA THR A 82 -13.13 -17.60 -6.25
C THR A 82 -11.73 -17.05 -6.45
N GLU A 83 -10.83 -17.78 -7.11
CA GLU A 83 -9.50 -17.29 -7.46
C GLU A 83 -9.61 -16.03 -8.34
N ARG A 84 -10.41 -16.09 -9.41
CA ARG A 84 -10.64 -14.92 -10.29
C ARG A 84 -11.26 -13.75 -9.54
N ALA A 85 -12.13 -14.01 -8.57
CA ALA A 85 -12.74 -12.95 -7.77
C ALA A 85 -11.75 -12.30 -6.81
N ALA A 86 -10.86 -13.09 -6.20
CA ALA A 86 -9.78 -12.62 -5.35
C ALA A 86 -8.76 -11.78 -6.15
N ASP A 87 -8.30 -12.29 -7.29
CA ASP A 87 -7.38 -11.58 -8.18
C ASP A 87 -7.97 -10.24 -8.66
N ALA A 88 -9.25 -10.24 -9.06
CA ALA A 88 -9.93 -9.02 -9.48
C ALA A 88 -10.05 -7.99 -8.35
N LEU A 89 -10.19 -8.45 -7.10
CA LEU A 89 -10.22 -7.58 -5.94
C LEU A 89 -8.83 -6.97 -5.67
N GLU A 90 -7.78 -7.79 -5.66
CA GLU A 90 -6.38 -7.35 -5.50
C GLU A 90 -6.03 -6.29 -6.55
N ASP A 91 -6.32 -6.57 -7.81
CA ASP A 91 -6.15 -5.63 -8.94
C ASP A 91 -6.87 -4.30 -8.72
N GLN A 92 -8.10 -4.36 -8.18
CA GLN A 92 -8.89 -3.17 -7.94
C GLN A 92 -8.31 -2.34 -6.79
N THR A 93 -7.89 -3.00 -5.72
CA THR A 93 -7.31 -2.33 -4.55
C THR A 93 -5.94 -1.76 -4.85
N GLU A 94 -5.12 -2.44 -5.64
CA GLU A 94 -3.82 -1.94 -6.09
C GLU A 94 -3.98 -0.66 -6.90
N LYS A 95 -4.85 -0.67 -7.93
CA LYS A 95 -5.15 0.51 -8.74
C LYS A 95 -5.64 1.69 -7.91
N LYS A 96 -6.39 1.42 -6.84
CA LYS A 96 -6.89 2.45 -5.94
C LYS A 96 -5.78 3.00 -5.06
N ALA A 97 -4.91 2.14 -4.54
CA ALA A 97 -3.75 2.52 -3.75
C ALA A 97 -2.80 3.41 -4.56
N ASP A 98 -2.48 2.99 -5.80
CA ASP A 98 -1.64 3.73 -6.73
C ASP A 98 -2.21 5.12 -7.03
N GLN A 99 -3.53 5.23 -7.25
CA GLN A 99 -4.19 6.51 -7.48
C GLN A 99 -4.08 7.46 -6.29
N ILE A 100 -4.08 6.93 -5.06
CA ILE A 100 -3.96 7.74 -3.85
C ILE A 100 -2.52 8.21 -3.66
N GLU A 101 -1.54 7.34 -3.91
CA GLU A 101 -0.12 7.71 -3.92
C GLU A 101 0.16 8.78 -4.97
N GLU A 102 -0.29 8.58 -6.22
CA GLU A 102 -0.09 9.55 -7.31
C GLU A 102 -0.69 10.93 -6.98
N GLN A 103 -1.88 10.96 -6.39
CA GLN A 103 -2.51 12.21 -5.94
C GLN A 103 -1.75 12.86 -4.79
N GLY A 104 -1.20 12.05 -3.88
CA GLY A 104 -0.37 12.50 -2.78
C GLY A 104 0.92 13.14 -3.26
N GLU A 105 1.66 12.43 -4.11
CA GLU A 105 2.91 12.91 -4.72
C GLU A 105 2.66 14.19 -5.53
N THR A 106 1.65 14.20 -6.40
CA THR A 106 1.29 15.40 -7.18
C THR A 106 1.01 16.61 -6.28
N LYS A 107 0.36 16.40 -5.14
CA LYS A 107 0.06 17.48 -4.19
C LYS A 107 1.29 17.90 -3.40
N ALA A 108 2.16 16.96 -3.04
CA ALA A 108 3.42 17.25 -2.35
C ALA A 108 4.35 18.08 -3.24
N ASP A 109 4.50 17.69 -4.52
CA ASP A 109 5.28 18.42 -5.51
C ASP A 109 4.74 19.85 -5.70
N GLN A 110 3.41 20.02 -5.73
CA GLN A 110 2.79 21.35 -5.79
C GLN A 110 3.07 22.22 -4.56
N LEU A 111 3.32 21.64 -3.39
CA LEU A 111 3.67 22.40 -2.19
C LEU A 111 5.13 22.87 -2.27
N GLU A 112 6.03 22.00 -2.69
CA GLU A 112 7.46 22.31 -2.87
C GLU A 112 7.69 23.35 -3.99
N GLU A 113 6.87 23.35 -5.05
CA GLU A 113 6.93 24.36 -6.11
C GLU A 113 6.52 25.78 -5.65
N VAL A 114 5.85 25.91 -4.50
CA VAL A 114 5.39 27.21 -3.95
C VAL A 114 6.45 27.88 -3.08
N GLU A 115 7.53 27.17 -2.74
CA GLU A 115 8.69 27.70 -2.01
C GLU A 115 9.50 28.73 -2.83
#